data_AF-A0A3N5T4F0-F1
#
_entry.id   AF-A0A3N5T4F0-F1
#
_cell.length_a   1.000
_cell.length_b   1.000
_cell.length_c   1.000
_cell.angle_alpha   90.00
_cell.angle_beta   90.00
_cell.angle_gamma   90.00
#
_symmetry.space_group_name_H-M   'P 1'
#
loop_
_entity.id
_entity.type
_entity.pdbx_description
1 polymer ?
#
loop_
_entity_poly.entity_id
_entity_poly.type
_entity_poly.pdbx_seq_one_letter_code
_entity_poly.pdbx_strand_id
1 'polypeptide(L)'
;MKKSFFRNISMIAASILLVGAVGFGFFTSIKLQQYAETEKNFFTQSVLDQSSSLNRVVFAMEEYSAYPGHGSLEPGWMDKKLELCRSLVSQASIPPFIDPATYSALVTDDPLLLAGRLEESNRKYRTVLEALTGCYTRMPDAGNESAMVSLFSEFDGLYREFRAVVKERSSVMTMIEST
;
A
#
# COMPACT_ATOMS: atom_id res chain seq x y z
N MET A 1 52.88 41.70 29.76
CA MET A 1 52.57 41.31 28.36
C MET A 1 51.92 39.91 28.21
N LYS A 2 52.06 38.95 29.12
CA LYS A 2 51.50 37.59 28.97
C LYS A 2 49.95 37.49 28.96
N LYS A 3 49.23 38.35 29.69
CA LYS A 3 47.75 38.25 29.82
C LYS A 3 46.97 38.55 28.53
N SER A 4 47.48 39.41 27.64
CA SER A 4 46.73 39.78 26.42
C SER A 4 46.85 38.70 25.33
N PHE A 5 47.96 37.98 25.28
CA PHE A 5 48.19 36.89 24.32
C PHE A 5 47.26 35.69 24.57
N PHE A 6 47.12 35.26 25.83
CA PHE A 6 46.18 34.18 26.20
C PHE A 6 44.71 34.54 25.95
N ARG A 7 44.34 35.81 26.11
CA ARG A 7 42.97 36.29 25.84
C ARG A 7 42.63 36.24 24.34
N ASN A 8 43.60 36.57 23.48
CA ASN A 8 43.42 36.49 22.03
C ASN A 8 43.32 35.04 21.54
N ILE A 9 44.15 34.12 22.06
CA ILE A 9 44.06 32.69 21.70
C ILE A 9 42.71 32.10 22.13
N SER A 10 42.25 32.41 23.35
CA SER A 10 40.94 31.97 23.83
C SER A 10 39.79 32.49 22.98
N MET A 11 39.87 33.74 22.51
CA MET A 11 38.83 34.34 21.66
C MET A 11 38.80 33.70 20.27
N ILE A 12 39.96 33.40 19.68
CA ILE A 12 40.06 32.69 18.40
C ILE A 12 39.50 31.26 18.52
N ALA A 13 39.86 30.54 19.58
CA ALA A 13 39.35 29.19 19.83
C ALA A 13 37.83 29.16 20.00
N ALA A 14 37.27 30.14 20.73
CA ALA A 14 35.82 30.28 20.90
C ALA A 14 35.12 30.56 19.56
N SER A 15 35.68 31.43 18.72
CA SER A 15 35.12 31.71 17.39
C SER A 15 35.16 30.49 16.46
N ILE A 16 36.24 29.71 16.47
CA ILE A 16 36.35 28.47 15.68
C ILE A 16 35.32 27.44 16.14
N LEU A 17 35.17 27.25 17.46
CA LEU A 17 34.15 26.36 18.02
C LEU A 17 32.74 26.80 17.64
N LEU A 18 32.46 28.11 17.67
CA LEU A 18 31.16 28.65 17.29
C LEU A 18 30.84 28.40 15.81
N VAL A 19 31.79 28.68 14.92
CA VAL A 19 31.63 28.43 13.47
C VAL A 19 31.48 26.93 13.20
N GLY A 20 32.22 26.08 13.90
CA GLY A 20 32.09 24.63 13.82
C GLY A 20 30.72 24.13 14.27
N ALA A 21 30.20 24.65 15.39
CA ALA A 21 28.88 24.29 15.90
C ALA A 21 27.73 24.77 15.00
N VAL A 22 27.82 26.00 14.47
CA VAL A 22 26.84 26.54 13.53
C VAL A 22 26.89 25.78 12.20
N GLY A 23 28.09 25.50 11.68
CA GLY A 23 28.29 24.71 10.46
C GLY A 23 27.77 23.28 10.61
N PHE A 24 28.02 22.64 11.77
CA PHE A 24 27.48 21.32 12.07
C PHE A 24 25.95 21.33 12.16
N GLY A 25 25.36 22.31 12.86
CA GLY A 25 23.90 22.47 12.96
C GLY A 25 23.23 22.75 11.62
N PHE A 26 23.87 23.53 10.74
CA PHE A 26 23.37 23.80 9.40
C PHE A 26 23.44 22.54 8.51
N PHE A 27 24.55 21.81 8.57
CA PHE A 27 24.75 20.58 7.81
C PHE A 27 23.79 19.46 8.25
N THR A 28 23.56 19.29 9.54
CA THR A 28 22.54 18.34 10.04
C THR A 28 21.13 18.74 9.63
N SER A 29 20.82 20.04 9.66
CA SER A 29 19.52 20.55 9.20
C SER A 29 19.28 20.28 7.71
N ILE A 30 20.27 20.50 6.85
CA ILE A 30 20.17 20.18 5.41
C ILE A 30 19.95 18.68 5.21
N LYS A 31 20.72 17.84 5.89
CA LYS A 31 20.55 16.38 5.79
C LYS A 31 19.15 15.94 6.23
N LEU A 32 18.65 16.46 7.35
CA LEU A 32 17.30 16.16 7.84
C LEU A 32 16.22 16.60 6.84
N GLN A 33 16.37 17.76 6.20
CA GLN A 33 15.47 18.21 5.13
C GLN A 33 15.51 17.28 3.92
N GLN A 34 16.70 16.86 3.47
CA GLN A 34 16.85 15.91 2.36
C GLN A 34 16.23 14.54 2.67
N TYR A 35 16.36 14.05 3.89
CA TYR A 35 15.70 12.82 4.33
C TYR A 35 14.18 12.96 4.31
N ALA A 36 13.65 14.06 4.86
CA ALA A 36 12.21 14.33 4.86
C ALA A 36 11.64 14.47 3.44
N GLU A 37 12.35 15.12 2.52
CA GLU A 37 11.96 15.21 1.11
C GLU A 37 11.99 13.84 0.42
N THR A 38 12.98 13.01 0.72
CA THR A 38 13.09 11.66 0.16
C THR A 38 11.94 10.76 0.64
N GLU A 39 11.63 10.78 1.94
CA GLU A 39 10.51 10.05 2.52
C GLU A 39 9.17 10.52 1.93
N LYS A 40 8.99 11.85 1.80
CA LYS A 40 7.81 12.42 1.17
C LYS A 40 7.63 11.97 -0.29
N ASN A 41 8.70 11.97 -1.07
CA ASN A 41 8.68 11.53 -2.46
C ASN A 41 8.36 10.03 -2.56
N PHE A 42 8.97 9.21 -1.70
CA PHE A 42 8.69 7.77 -1.64
C PHE A 42 7.24 7.48 -1.26
N PHE A 43 6.71 8.20 -0.27
CA PHE A 43 5.31 8.10 0.14
C PHE A 43 4.36 8.47 -1.00
N THR A 44 4.60 9.61 -1.66
CA THR A 44 3.78 10.09 -2.78
C THR A 44 3.77 9.06 -3.92
N GLN A 45 4.95 8.55 -4.29
CA GLN A 45 5.05 7.51 -5.31
C GLN A 45 4.31 6.23 -4.89
N SER A 46 4.45 5.83 -3.62
CA SER A 46 3.75 4.67 -3.08
C SER A 46 2.24 4.82 -3.18
N VAL A 47 1.69 5.98 -2.83
CA VAL A 47 0.25 6.29 -2.96
C VAL A 47 -0.21 6.17 -4.42
N LEU A 48 0.53 6.78 -5.35
CA LEU A 48 0.21 6.71 -6.78
C LEU A 48 0.25 5.27 -7.32
N ASP A 49 1.26 4.50 -6.93
CA ASP A 49 1.39 3.08 -7.29
C ASP A 49 0.23 2.25 -6.73
N GLN A 50 -0.28 2.59 -5.54
CA GLN A 50 -1.46 1.95 -4.95
C GLN A 50 -2.71 2.23 -5.76
N SER A 51 -2.98 3.50 -6.04
CA SER A 51 -4.18 3.94 -6.76
C SER A 51 -4.21 3.33 -8.17
N SER A 52 -3.07 3.32 -8.87
CA SER A 52 -2.93 2.64 -10.15
C SER A 52 -3.18 1.13 -10.06
N SER A 53 -2.66 0.48 -9.01
CA SER A 53 -2.88 -0.95 -8.80
C SER A 53 -4.33 -1.28 -8.45
N LEU A 54 -4.99 -0.48 -7.62
CA LEU A 54 -6.41 -0.65 -7.30
C LEU A 54 -7.29 -0.54 -8.54
N ASN A 55 -6.96 0.36 -9.47
CA ASN A 55 -7.67 0.44 -10.74
C ASN A 55 -7.58 -0.86 -11.54
N ARG A 56 -6.40 -1.50 -11.60
CA ARG A 56 -6.25 -2.82 -12.25
C ARG A 56 -7.11 -3.90 -11.58
N VAL A 57 -7.18 -3.87 -10.24
CA VAL A 57 -8.04 -4.79 -9.48
C VAL A 57 -9.51 -4.54 -9.79
N VAL A 58 -9.95 -3.28 -9.82
CA VAL A 58 -11.33 -2.91 -10.18
C VAL A 58 -11.68 -3.41 -11.59
N PHE A 59 -10.81 -3.21 -12.58
CA PHE A 59 -11.05 -3.73 -13.93
C PHE A 59 -11.18 -5.27 -13.95
N ALA A 60 -10.31 -6.00 -13.26
CA ALA A 60 -10.42 -7.46 -13.16
C ALA A 60 -11.70 -7.90 -12.45
N MET A 61 -12.15 -7.15 -11.44
CA MET A 61 -13.41 -7.41 -10.75
C MET A 61 -14.64 -7.14 -11.63
N GLU A 62 -14.58 -6.11 -12.47
CA GLU A 62 -15.62 -5.81 -13.45
C GLU A 62 -15.71 -6.93 -14.48
N GLU A 63 -14.57 -7.37 -15.04
CA GLU A 63 -14.49 -8.49 -15.98
C GLU A 63 -15.06 -9.77 -15.35
N TYR A 64 -14.69 -10.08 -14.10
CA TYR A 64 -15.22 -11.22 -13.36
C TYR A 64 -16.74 -11.17 -13.18
N SER A 65 -17.28 -9.98 -12.85
CA SER A 65 -18.71 -9.78 -12.57
C SER A 65 -19.58 -9.71 -13.82
N ALA A 66 -19.01 -9.26 -14.94
CA ALA A 66 -19.69 -9.17 -16.22
C ALA A 66 -19.93 -10.56 -16.84
N TYR A 67 -19.14 -11.56 -16.42
CA TYR A 67 -19.31 -12.93 -16.87
C TYR A 67 -20.52 -13.60 -16.18
N PRO A 68 -21.59 -13.95 -16.92
CA PRO A 68 -22.78 -14.56 -16.33
C PRO A 68 -22.44 -15.87 -15.62
N GLY A 69 -22.81 -15.96 -14.33
CA GLY A 69 -22.50 -17.09 -13.46
C GLY A 69 -23.40 -18.32 -13.67
N HIS A 70 -22.88 -19.49 -13.26
CA HIS A 70 -23.49 -20.83 -13.12
C HIS A 70 -24.62 -21.21 -14.08
N GLY A 71 -24.32 -22.13 -14.99
CA GLY A 71 -25.32 -22.69 -15.92
C GLY A 71 -25.36 -22.00 -17.28
N SER A 72 -24.26 -21.35 -17.68
CA SER A 72 -24.09 -21.00 -19.09
C SER A 72 -24.18 -22.27 -19.93
N LEU A 73 -25.04 -22.25 -20.95
CA LEU A 73 -25.14 -23.32 -21.94
C LEU A 73 -23.93 -23.32 -22.90
N GLU A 74 -23.00 -22.36 -22.75
CA GLU A 74 -21.82 -22.29 -23.60
C GLU A 74 -20.79 -23.37 -23.23
N PRO A 75 -20.31 -24.15 -24.21
CA PRO A 75 -19.15 -25.00 -24.03
C PRO A 75 -17.94 -24.19 -23.52
N GLY A 76 -17.23 -24.71 -22.50
CA GLY A 76 -16.01 -24.10 -21.97
C GLY A 76 -16.22 -22.97 -20.96
N TRP A 77 -17.45 -22.75 -20.49
CA TRP A 77 -17.74 -21.69 -19.50
C TRP A 77 -16.92 -21.82 -18.21
N MET A 78 -16.64 -23.05 -17.76
CA MET A 78 -15.86 -23.32 -16.56
C MET A 78 -14.40 -22.87 -16.72
N ASP A 79 -13.79 -23.18 -17.86
CA ASP A 79 -12.41 -22.78 -18.16
C ASP A 79 -12.30 -21.26 -18.20
N LYS A 80 -13.29 -20.59 -18.83
CA LYS A 80 -13.33 -19.13 -18.86
C LYS A 80 -13.51 -18.53 -17.47
N LYS A 81 -14.41 -19.08 -16.65
CA LYS A 81 -14.63 -18.63 -15.26
C LYS A 81 -13.37 -18.85 -14.41
N LEU A 82 -12.64 -19.96 -14.60
CA LEU A 82 -11.37 -20.23 -13.93
C LEU A 82 -10.29 -19.22 -14.33
N GLU A 83 -10.20 -18.89 -15.63
CA GLU A 83 -9.31 -17.84 -16.13
C GLU A 83 -9.61 -16.48 -15.47
N LEU A 84 -10.88 -16.13 -15.32
CA LEU A 84 -11.30 -14.90 -14.65
C LEU A 84 -10.95 -14.91 -13.15
N CYS A 85 -11.15 -16.03 -12.45
CA CYS A 85 -10.68 -16.20 -11.07
C CYS A 85 -9.16 -15.96 -10.98
N ARG A 86 -8.38 -16.59 -11.87
CA ARG A 86 -6.92 -16.43 -11.93
C ARG A 86 -6.53 -14.99 -12.19
N SER A 87 -7.16 -14.34 -13.16
CA SER A 87 -6.90 -12.95 -13.53
C SER A 87 -7.11 -12.04 -12.32
N LEU A 88 -8.26 -12.16 -11.65
CA LEU A 88 -8.57 -11.37 -10.46
C LEU A 88 -7.55 -11.57 -9.34
N VAL A 89 -7.26 -12.83 -8.96
CA VAL A 89 -6.28 -13.13 -7.90
C VAL A 89 -4.90 -12.59 -8.28
N SER A 90 -4.50 -12.73 -9.54
CA SER A 90 -3.20 -12.25 -10.02
C SER A 90 -3.10 -10.72 -9.97
N GLN A 91 -4.13 -9.97 -10.39
CA GLN A 91 -4.12 -8.52 -10.33
C GLN A 91 -4.15 -8.03 -8.88
N ALA A 92 -4.91 -8.71 -8.02
CA ALA A 92 -5.04 -8.37 -6.60
C ALA A 92 -3.78 -8.66 -5.77
N SER A 93 -2.96 -9.63 -6.20
CA SER A 93 -1.72 -10.03 -5.51
C SER A 93 -0.52 -9.13 -5.76
N ILE A 94 -0.63 -8.20 -6.71
CA ILE A 94 0.42 -7.20 -6.92
C ILE A 94 0.51 -6.34 -5.65
N PRO A 95 1.70 -6.20 -5.01
CA PRO A 95 1.82 -5.38 -3.82
C PRO A 95 1.44 -3.95 -4.15
N PRO A 96 0.53 -3.36 -3.35
CA PRO A 96 0.99 -2.17 -2.67
C PRO A 96 0.36 -2.06 -1.28
N PHE A 97 1.15 -2.27 -0.23
CA PHE A 97 0.78 -1.87 1.12
C PHE A 97 1.65 -0.67 1.51
N ILE A 98 1.03 0.46 1.82
CA ILE A 98 1.75 1.60 2.40
C ILE A 98 1.99 1.20 3.84
N ASP A 99 3.23 1.34 4.27
CA ASP A 99 3.58 1.17 5.67
C ASP A 99 2.95 2.32 6.49
N PRO A 100 2.05 2.04 7.44
CA PRO A 100 1.45 3.05 8.30
C PRO A 100 2.49 3.91 9.03
N ALA A 101 3.70 3.39 9.30
CA ALA A 101 4.77 4.15 9.94
C ALA A 101 5.22 5.38 9.12
N THR A 102 5.18 5.27 7.77
CA THR A 102 5.55 6.36 6.85
C THR A 102 4.55 7.53 6.88
N TYR A 103 3.36 7.31 7.46
CA TYR A 103 2.27 8.27 7.50
C TYR A 103 2.44 9.35 8.57
N SER A 104 2.94 8.96 9.75
CA SER A 104 3.01 9.82 10.93
C SER A 104 3.94 11.04 10.80
N ALA A 105 4.92 10.96 9.90
CA ALA A 105 5.92 12.00 9.69
C ALA A 105 5.53 13.01 8.60
N LEU A 106 4.53 12.70 7.77
CA LEU A 106 4.31 13.39 6.49
C LEU A 106 2.94 14.08 6.34
N VAL A 107 2.01 13.86 7.27
CA VAL A 107 0.63 14.38 7.18
C VAL A 107 0.26 15.23 8.39
N THR A 108 -0.36 16.38 8.13
CA THR A 108 -0.70 17.40 9.15
C THR A 108 -2.02 17.16 9.86
N ASP A 109 -2.96 16.45 9.23
CA ASP A 109 -4.31 16.18 9.77
C ASP A 109 -4.38 14.76 10.36
N ASP A 110 -4.71 14.67 11.65
CA ASP A 110 -4.82 13.46 12.49
C ASP A 110 -4.11 12.19 11.95
N PRO A 111 -2.77 12.19 11.94
CA PRO A 111 -1.98 11.12 11.33
C PRO A 111 -2.17 9.76 12.01
N LEU A 112 -2.52 9.74 13.30
CA LEU A 112 -2.76 8.50 14.04
C LEU A 112 -4.05 7.81 13.60
N LEU A 113 -5.11 8.58 13.37
CA LEU A 113 -6.37 8.06 12.86
C LEU A 113 -6.20 7.47 11.45
N LEU A 114 -5.49 8.17 10.57
CA LEU A 114 -5.29 7.72 9.18
C LEU A 114 -4.35 6.51 9.09
N ALA A 115 -3.28 6.48 9.89
CA ALA A 115 -2.41 5.30 10.04
C ALA A 115 -3.20 4.06 10.50
N GLY A 116 -4.06 4.21 11.52
CA GLY A 116 -4.91 3.10 12.00
C GLY A 116 -5.89 2.60 10.94
N ARG A 117 -6.49 3.50 10.15
CA ARG A 117 -7.39 3.12 9.04
C ARG A 117 -6.65 2.42 7.90
N LEU A 118 -5.42 2.84 7.61
CA LEU A 118 -4.59 2.21 6.61
C LEU A 118 -4.14 0.81 7.05
N GLU A 119 -3.74 0.65 8.31
CA GLU A 119 -3.40 -0.64 8.90
C GLU A 119 -4.57 -1.62 8.82
N GLU A 120 -5.77 -1.18 9.25
CA GLU A 120 -6.97 -2.00 9.20
C GLU A 120 -7.37 -2.34 7.76
N SER A 121 -7.26 -1.39 6.83
CA SER A 121 -7.48 -1.62 5.39
C SER A 121 -6.50 -2.63 4.81
N ASN A 122 -5.20 -2.52 5.13
CA ASN A 122 -4.17 -3.48 4.73
C ASN A 122 -4.48 -4.88 5.25
N ARG A 123 -4.87 -4.99 6.53
CA ARG A 123 -5.21 -6.25 7.18
C ARG A 123 -6.42 -6.92 6.51
N LYS A 124 -7.53 -6.21 6.36
CA LYS A 124 -8.74 -6.72 5.69
C LYS A 124 -8.45 -7.17 4.26
N TYR A 125 -7.74 -6.35 3.49
CA TYR A 125 -7.39 -6.66 2.10
C TYR A 125 -6.61 -7.96 2.00
N ARG A 126 -5.58 -8.12 2.85
CA ARG A 126 -4.77 -9.33 2.89
C ARG A 126 -5.60 -10.56 3.27
N THR A 127 -6.38 -10.49 4.33
CA THR A 127 -7.19 -11.63 4.81
C THR A 127 -8.15 -12.14 3.73
N VAL A 128 -8.87 -11.24 3.04
CA VAL A 128 -9.83 -11.68 2.02
C VAL A 128 -9.12 -12.14 0.74
N LEU A 129 -8.00 -11.52 0.36
CA LEU A 129 -7.19 -11.97 -0.77
C LEU A 129 -6.59 -13.37 -0.52
N GLU A 130 -6.11 -13.65 0.70
CA GLU A 130 -5.62 -14.97 1.08
C GLU A 130 -6.72 -16.03 0.95
N ALA A 131 -7.95 -15.71 1.39
CA ALA A 131 -9.10 -16.59 1.22
C ALA A 131 -9.46 -16.82 -0.26
N LEU A 132 -9.50 -15.77 -1.09
CA LEU A 132 -9.71 -15.89 -2.53
C LEU A 132 -8.64 -16.76 -3.20
N THR A 133 -7.38 -16.55 -2.82
CA THR A 133 -6.24 -17.31 -3.33
C THR A 133 -6.38 -18.78 -2.94
N GLY A 134 -6.70 -19.08 -1.67
CA GLY A 134 -6.90 -20.44 -1.19
C GLY A 134 -8.12 -21.15 -1.80
N CYS A 135 -9.14 -20.39 -2.20
CA CYS A 135 -10.25 -20.94 -2.97
C CYS A 135 -9.82 -21.27 -4.40
N TYR A 136 -9.16 -20.33 -5.09
CA TYR A 136 -8.64 -20.52 -6.44
C TYR A 136 -7.64 -21.70 -6.54
N THR A 137 -6.73 -21.85 -5.58
CA THR A 137 -5.72 -22.94 -5.63
C THR A 137 -6.33 -24.33 -5.52
N ARG A 138 -7.54 -24.48 -4.98
CA ARG A 138 -8.27 -25.75 -4.92
C ARG A 138 -9.02 -26.07 -6.22
N MET A 139 -9.27 -25.08 -7.08
CA MET A 139 -10.05 -25.25 -8.31
C MET A 139 -9.42 -26.21 -9.33
N PRO A 140 -8.09 -26.17 -9.61
CA PRO A 140 -7.46 -27.12 -10.52
C PRO A 140 -7.59 -28.59 -10.10
N ASP A 141 -7.71 -28.84 -8.80
CA ASP A 141 -7.80 -30.18 -8.20
C ASP A 141 -9.26 -30.61 -7.95
N ALA A 142 -10.24 -29.88 -8.48
CA ALA A 142 -11.65 -30.24 -8.34
C ALA A 142 -11.93 -31.57 -9.07
N GLY A 143 -12.15 -32.64 -8.30
CA GLY A 143 -12.28 -33.99 -8.85
C GLY A 143 -13.51 -34.24 -9.73
N ASN A 144 -14.45 -33.30 -9.81
CA ASN A 144 -15.59 -33.32 -10.73
C ASN A 144 -16.23 -31.93 -10.90
N GLU A 145 -17.16 -31.82 -11.84
CA GLU A 145 -17.89 -30.59 -12.14
C GLU A 145 -18.67 -30.03 -10.94
N SER A 146 -19.34 -30.88 -10.17
CA SER A 146 -20.10 -30.44 -8.99
C SER A 146 -19.20 -29.80 -7.93
N ALA A 147 -18.01 -30.34 -7.72
CA ALA A 147 -17.02 -29.78 -6.81
C ALA A 147 -16.52 -28.42 -7.31
N MET A 148 -16.27 -28.31 -8.62
CA MET A 148 -15.84 -27.05 -9.24
C MET A 148 -16.93 -25.96 -9.15
N VAL A 149 -18.20 -26.31 -9.40
CA VAL A 149 -19.35 -25.40 -9.22
C VAL A 149 -19.44 -24.91 -7.77
N SER A 150 -19.23 -25.81 -6.80
CA SER A 150 -19.21 -25.45 -5.38
C SER A 150 -18.07 -24.47 -5.05
N LEU A 151 -16.87 -24.70 -5.59
CA LEU A 151 -15.72 -23.80 -5.39
C LEU A 151 -15.94 -22.44 -6.04
N PHE A 152 -16.56 -22.38 -7.23
CA PHE A 152 -16.94 -21.11 -7.84
C PHE A 152 -17.98 -20.36 -7.01
N SER A 153 -18.97 -21.05 -6.43
CA SER A 153 -19.94 -20.42 -5.53
C SER A 153 -19.28 -19.87 -4.26
N GLU A 154 -18.32 -20.59 -3.70
CA GLU A 154 -17.49 -20.12 -2.59
C GLU A 154 -16.68 -18.87 -2.99
N PHE A 155 -16.04 -18.91 -4.17
CA PHE A 155 -15.28 -17.79 -4.72
C PHE A 155 -16.18 -16.57 -4.97
N ASP A 156 -17.39 -16.74 -5.49
CA ASP A 156 -18.36 -15.65 -5.67
C ASP A 156 -18.74 -15.00 -4.31
N GLY A 157 -18.80 -15.79 -3.24
CA GLY A 157 -18.96 -15.31 -1.87
C GLY A 157 -17.80 -14.41 -1.45
N LEU A 158 -16.58 -14.93 -1.55
CA LEU A 158 -15.34 -14.22 -1.23
C LEU A 158 -15.12 -12.99 -2.12
N TYR A 159 -15.53 -13.05 -3.38
CA TYR A 159 -15.47 -11.93 -4.32
C TYR A 159 -16.31 -10.75 -3.83
N ARG A 160 -17.51 -10.98 -3.30
CA ARG A 160 -18.37 -9.91 -2.77
C ARG A 160 -17.74 -9.23 -1.55
N GLU A 161 -17.14 -10.02 -0.66
CA GLU A 161 -16.38 -9.50 0.48
C GLU A 161 -15.17 -8.69 0.00
N PHE A 162 -14.41 -9.24 -0.95
CA PHE A 162 -13.24 -8.57 -1.52
C PHE A 162 -13.60 -7.25 -2.17
N ARG A 163 -14.74 -7.19 -2.87
CA ARG A 163 -15.27 -5.96 -3.47
C ARG A 163 -15.57 -4.88 -2.45
N ALA A 164 -16.14 -5.24 -1.30
CA ALA A 164 -16.37 -4.30 -0.22
C ALA A 164 -15.04 -3.75 0.33
N VAL A 165 -14.04 -4.62 0.50
CA VAL A 165 -12.72 -4.23 1.00
C VAL A 165 -11.96 -3.35 0.00
N VAL A 166 -12.01 -3.65 -1.30
CA VAL A 166 -11.42 -2.80 -2.35
C VAL A 166 -12.06 -1.41 -2.34
N LYS A 167 -13.39 -1.32 -2.20
CA LYS A 167 -14.10 -0.04 -2.09
C LYS A 167 -13.69 0.76 -0.86
N GLU A 168 -13.61 0.11 0.31
CA GLU A 168 -13.13 0.74 1.55
C GLU A 168 -11.70 1.26 1.37
N ARG A 169 -10.82 0.44 0.77
CA ARG A 169 -9.43 0.79 0.51
C ARG A 169 -9.30 1.96 -0.46
N SER A 170 -10.05 1.99 -1.55
CA SER A 170 -10.10 3.15 -2.46
C SER A 170 -10.52 4.42 -1.74
N SER A 171 -11.50 4.34 -0.82
CA SER A 171 -11.90 5.50 -0.01
C SER A 171 -10.78 5.99 0.92
N VAL A 172 -10.01 5.07 1.51
CA VAL A 172 -8.83 5.44 2.31
C VAL A 172 -7.80 6.12 1.41
N MET A 173 -7.50 5.58 0.23
CA MET A 173 -6.54 6.18 -0.71
C MET A 173 -6.97 7.60 -1.16
N THR A 174 -8.24 7.81 -1.47
CA THR A 174 -8.74 9.15 -1.83
C THR A 174 -8.57 10.15 -0.68
N MET A 175 -8.78 9.71 0.57
CA MET A 175 -8.56 10.58 1.73
C MET A 175 -7.08 10.94 1.89
N ILE A 176 -6.19 9.96 1.68
CA ILE A 176 -4.74 10.14 1.68
C ILE A 176 -4.32 11.16 0.60
N GLU A 177 -4.83 11.02 -0.63
CA GLU A 177 -4.53 11.92 -1.75
C GLU A 177 -5.07 13.35 -1.55
N SER A 178 -6.11 13.50 -0.73
CA SER A 178 -6.76 14.79 -0.46
C SER A 178 -6.17 15.59 0.71
N THR A 179 -5.20 15.01 1.43
CA THR A 179 -4.53 15.66 2.57
C THR A 179 -3.23 16.33 2.13
#